data_AF-A0A1Q8Q319-F1
#
_entry.id   AF-A0A1Q8Q319-F1
#
_cell.length_a   1.000
_cell.length_b   1.000
_cell.length_c   1.000
_cell.angle_alpha   90.00
_cell.angle_beta   90.00
_cell.angle_gamma   90.00
#
_symmetry.space_group_name_H-M   'P 1'
#
loop_
_entity.id
_entity.type
_entity.pdbx_description
1 polymer ?
#
loop_
_entity_poly.entity_id
_entity_poly.type
_entity_poly.pdbx_seq_one_letter_code
_entity_poly.pdbx_strand_id
1 'polypeptide(L)' 'MKTYRLTFIFSSGKELIQEVKAESPETALKSLKDGDAYTFVDKDDALIQANMTNVDYVRVKEY' A
#
# COMPACT_ATOMS: atom_id res chain seq x y z
N MET A 1 -4.97 -18.13 -5.08
CA MET A 1 -4.53 -16.72 -4.96
C MET A 1 -5.71 -15.81 -5.25
N LYS A 2 -5.83 -14.74 -4.47
CA LYS A 2 -6.85 -13.71 -4.60
C LYS A 2 -6.19 -12.34 -4.75
N THR A 3 -6.94 -11.37 -5.28
CA THR A 3 -6.46 -10.00 -5.38
C THR A 3 -6.84 -9.25 -4.10
N TYR A 4 -5.84 -8.58 -3.51
CA TYR A 4 -6.01 -7.71 -2.36
C TYR A 4 -5.68 -6.30 -2.75
N ARG A 5 -6.56 -5.37 -2.39
CA ARG A 5 -6.33 -3.94 -2.46
C ARG A 5 -5.80 -3.46 -1.12
N LEU A 6 -4.56 -2.98 -1.12
CA LEU A 6 -3.89 -2.34 0.00
C LEU A 6 -4.07 -0.84 -0.16
N THR A 7 -4.63 -0.19 0.86
CA THR A 7 -4.75 1.27 0.93
C THR A 7 -3.88 1.77 2.07
N PHE A 8 -2.78 2.44 1.72
CA PHE A 8 -1.85 3.06 2.66
C PHE A 8 -2.34 4.45 2.98
N ILE A 9 -2.50 4.74 4.27
CA ILE A 9 -2.99 6.03 4.74
C ILE A 9 -1.84 6.69 5.49
N PHE A 10 -1.44 7.86 4.99
CA PHE A 10 -0.33 8.63 5.53
C PHE A 10 -0.85 9.69 6.48
N SER A 11 -0.03 10.09 7.46
CA SER A 11 -0.37 11.15 8.42
C SER A 11 -0.60 12.52 7.75
N SER A 12 -0.15 12.69 6.51
CA SER A 12 -0.45 13.84 5.65
C SER A 12 -1.89 13.87 5.11
N GLY A 13 -2.69 12.82 5.38
CA GLY A 13 -4.02 12.63 4.80
C GLY A 13 -4.02 12.10 3.37
N LYS A 14 -2.84 11.81 2.80
CA LYS A 14 -2.72 11.15 1.50
C LYS A 14 -3.08 9.67 1.62
N GLU A 15 -3.65 9.13 0.54
CA GLU A 15 -3.94 7.72 0.41
C GLU A 15 -3.21 7.17 -0.82
N LEU A 16 -2.57 6.00 -0.69
CA LEU A 16 -2.01 5.26 -1.81
C LEU A 16 -2.68 3.91 -1.93
N ILE A 17 -2.92 3.47 -3.16
CA ILE A 17 -3.62 2.22 -3.44
C ILE A 17 -2.68 1.31 -4.22
N GLN A 18 -2.56 0.07 -3.78
CA GLN A 18 -1.84 -0.99 -4.46
C GLN A 18 -2.68 -2.25 -4.55
N GLU A 19 -2.66 -2.91 -5.69
CA GLU A 19 -3.29 -4.21 -5.87
C GLU A 19 -2.21 -5.30 -5.91
N VAL A 20 -2.33 -6.29 -5.04
CA VAL A 20 -1.39 -7.41 -4.94
C VAL A 20 -2.14 -8.73 -5.01
N LYS A 21 -1.52 -9.75 -5.62
CA LYS A 21 -2.05 -11.12 -5.60
C LYS A 21 -1.40 -11.88 -4.45
N ALA A 22 -2.20 -12.36 -3.51
CA ALA A 22 -1.71 -13.14 -2.37
C ALA A 22 -2.66 -14.29 -2.04
N GLU A 23 -2.23 -15.19 -1.16
CA GLU A 23 -3.06 -16.30 -0.68
C GLU A 23 -3.95 -15.91 0.50
N SER A 24 -3.53 -14.90 1.28
CA SER A 24 -4.25 -14.37 2.43
C SER A 24 -3.91 -12.88 2.64
N PRO A 25 -4.71 -12.14 3.44
CA PRO A 25 -4.41 -10.75 3.81
C PRO A 25 -3.05 -10.59 4.50
N GLU A 26 -2.66 -11.56 5.33
CA GLU A 26 -1.38 -11.55 6.04
C GLU A 26 -0.19 -11.68 5.08
N THR A 27 -0.33 -12.53 4.05
CA THR A 27 0.69 -12.69 3.00
C THR A 27 0.74 -11.47 2.10
N ALA A 28 -0.39 -10.80 1.85
CA ALA A 28 -0.42 -9.51 1.17
C ALA A 28 0.33 -8.43 1.98
N LEU A 29 0.13 -8.37 3.30
CA LEU A 29 0.86 -7.43 4.17
C LEU A 29 2.35 -7.76 4.28
N LYS A 30 2.73 -9.04 4.39
CA LYS A 30 4.13 -9.48 4.41
C LYS A 30 4.89 -9.20 3.10
N SER A 31 4.17 -9.01 1.99
CA SER A 31 4.78 -8.58 0.73
C SER A 31 5.27 -7.13 0.78
N LEU A 32 4.79 -6.35 1.75
CA LEU A 32 5.29 -5.02 2.07
C LEU A 32 6.51 -5.17 2.98
N LYS A 33 7.71 -4.92 2.45
CA LYS A 33 8.92 -4.97 3.26
C LYS A 33 9.14 -3.62 3.93
N ASP A 34 9.46 -3.68 5.22
CA ASP A 34 9.88 -2.52 5.99
C ASP A 34 11.14 -1.90 5.35
N GLY A 35 11.09 -0.59 5.06
CA GLY A 35 12.18 0.14 4.40
C GLY A 35 12.17 0.17 2.87
N ASP A 36 11.23 -0.49 2.20
CA ASP A 36 11.05 -0.31 0.76
C ASP A 36 10.51 1.11 0.48
N ALA A 37 11.25 1.86 -0.33
CA ALA A 37 10.76 3.09 -0.91
C ALA A 37 9.89 2.73 -2.12
N TYR A 38 8.59 2.91 -1.97
CA TYR A 38 7.65 2.65 -3.04
C TYR A 38 7.38 3.94 -3.81
N THR A 39 7.59 3.90 -5.13
CA THR A 39 7.20 4.99 -6.02
C THR A 39 5.82 4.69 -6.57
N PHE A 40 4.86 5.55 -6.29
CA PHE A 40 3.48 5.41 -6.73
C PHE A 40 3.03 6.62 -7.51
N VAL A 41 1.95 6.46 -8.28
CA VAL A 41 1.26 7.55 -8.95
C VAL A 41 -0.02 7.85 -8.16
N ASP A 42 -0.11 9.07 -7.64
CA ASP A 42 -1.28 9.64 -6.95
C ASP A 42 -2.51 9.68 -7.88
N LYS A 43 -3.73 9.82 -7.34
CA LYS A 43 -4.95 10.15 -8.11
C LYS A 43 -4.81 11.42 -8.98
N ASP A 44 -3.85 12.28 -8.65
CA ASP A 44 -3.50 13.49 -9.41
C ASP A 44 -2.33 13.26 -10.40
N ASP A 45 -2.03 12.00 -10.74
CA ASP A 45 -0.91 11.57 -11.59
C ASP A 45 0.50 11.99 -11.10
N ALA A 46 0.61 12.40 -9.84
CA ALA A 46 1.88 12.79 -9.23
C ALA A 46 2.67 11.57 -8.75
N LEU A 47 3.97 11.50 -9.08
CA LEU A 47 4.87 10.50 -8.51
C LEU A 47 5.14 10.81 -7.03
N ILE A 48 4.72 9.91 -6.15
CA ILE A 48 4.96 9.96 -4.71
C ILE A 48 5.92 8.83 -4.33
N GLN A 49 7.04 9.20 -3.74
CA GLN A 49 7.92 8.26 -3.09
C GLN A 49 7.50 8.14 -1.62
N ALA A 50 6.92 7.00 -1.28
CA ALA A 50 6.46 6.70 0.07
C ALA A 50 7.42 5.71 0.72
N ASN A 51 7.83 6.03 1.95
CA ASN A 51 8.55 5.11 2.81
C ASN A 51 7.55 4.56 3.85
N MET A 52 7.66 3.27 4.16
CA MET A 52 6.74 2.62 5.10
C MET A 52 6.74 3.24 6.51
N THR A 53 7.80 3.96 6.88
CA THR A 53 7.92 4.69 8.14
C THR A 53 6.93 5.86 8.31
N ASN A 54 6.29 6.33 7.24
CA ASN A 54 5.32 7.44 7.29
C ASN A 54 3.86 6.97 7.09
N VAL A 55 3.63 5.66 7.08
CA VAL A 55 2.29 5.08 6.96
C VAL A 55 1.70 4.95 8.35
N ASP A 56 0.55 5.58 8.60
CA ASP A 56 -0.15 5.45 9.89
C ASP A 56 -0.77 4.05 10.00
N TYR A 57 -1.48 3.62 8.94
CA TYR A 57 -2.03 2.28 8.84
C TYR A 57 -2.32 1.88 7.39
N VAL A 58 -2.43 0.56 7.18
CA VAL A 58 -2.80 -0.05 5.90
C VAL A 58 -4.15 -0.72 6.04
N ARG A 59 -5.10 -0.36 5.17
CA ARG A 59 -6.37 -1.06 5.02
C ARG A 59 -6.24 -2.12 3.93
N VAL A 60 -6.63 -3.35 4.23
CA VAL A 60 -6.61 -4.47 3.27
C VAL A 60 -8.04 -4.86 2.92
N LYS A 61 -8.35 -4.94 1.63
CA LYS A 61 -9.67 -5.39 1.14
C LYS A 61 -9.48 -6.48 0.07
N GLU A 62 -10.16 -7.60 0.25
CA GLU A 62 -10.27 -8.64 -0.77
C GLU A 62 -11.21 -8.16 -1.89
N TYR A 63 -10.83 -8.41 -3.14
CA TYR A 63 -11.61 -8.12 -4.35
C TYR A 63 -12.02 -9.40 -5.06
#